data_AF-A0A453I5P2-F1
#
_entry.id   AF-A0A453I5P2-F1
#
_cell.length_a   1.000
_cell.length_b   1.000
_cell.length_c   1.000
_cell.angle_alpha   90.00
_cell.angle_beta   90.00
_cell.angle_gamma   90.00
#
_symmetry.space_group_name_H-M   'P 1'
#
loop_
_entity.id
_entity.type
_entity.pdbx_description
1 polymer ?
#
loop_
_entity_poly.entity_id
_entity_poly.type
_entity_poly.pdbx_seq_one_letter_code
_entity_poly.pdbx_strand_id
1 'polypeptide(L)'
;MKPMSHSTYLRLQFLRQIFWDVNEKLKVLATLTFSDLAAFVPELLSQLHIEGLCHGNLSGDEAINISKIFQNTLSGQTLSVEARHGERVLCIPHGANFIRSVRVKNDLEENSVVEVYFPVEQDIGKDSTRLRAITDLFSNIIEEPCFDQLRTKEQLGYTVDSSPRMTYRLLAYCFRVMSSKYSPVYLQSRIDNFIDGLSALLDGLEEETFEHHKSGLIAQKLEKDPSLSYQTGDYWSQITDKRYMFDMSKLEAEELRTVGKEDVISWYNAYIRSSSPTRRRLAIHVYGCNSDIAEAAKLQEQSWTAIDDVESLKGSSQFYPSLC
;
A
#
# COMPACT_ATOMS: atom_id res chain seq x y z
N MET A 1 19.29 -3.60 4.04
CA MET A 1 17.88 -3.47 3.61
C MET A 1 17.87 -3.40 2.10
N LYS A 2 17.08 -4.24 1.40
CA LYS A 2 16.98 -4.19 -0.08
C LYS A 2 16.30 -2.88 -0.53
N PRO A 3 16.64 -2.31 -1.70
CA PRO A 3 16.09 -1.03 -2.17
C PRO A 3 14.56 -0.95 -2.21
N MET A 4 13.88 -1.97 -2.74
CA MET A 4 12.42 -2.00 -2.79
C MET A 4 11.78 -1.98 -1.38
N SER A 5 12.35 -2.73 -0.44
CA SER A 5 11.92 -2.71 0.96
C SER A 5 12.19 -1.36 1.62
N HIS A 6 13.28 -0.69 1.24
CA HIS A 6 13.59 0.66 1.71
C HIS A 6 12.58 1.68 1.20
N SER A 7 12.17 1.60 -0.07
CA SER A 7 11.11 2.44 -0.62
C SER A 7 9.80 2.29 0.15
N THR A 8 9.37 1.04 0.38
CA THR A 8 8.17 0.76 1.17
C THR A 8 8.29 1.26 2.62
N TYR A 9 9.46 1.09 3.24
CA TYR A 9 9.73 1.61 4.59
C TYR A 9 9.56 3.13 4.66
N LEU A 10 10.12 3.88 3.70
CA LEU A 10 10.04 5.34 3.65
C LEU A 10 8.61 5.82 3.36
N ARG A 11 7.88 5.12 2.47
CA ARG A 11 6.47 5.39 2.22
C ARG A 11 5.64 5.25 3.50
N LEU A 12 5.81 4.15 4.23
CA LEU A 12 5.10 3.93 5.50
C LEU A 12 5.56 4.89 6.60
N GLN A 13 6.84 5.26 6.62
CA GLN A 13 7.37 6.28 7.51
C GLN A 13 6.68 7.61 7.29
N PHE A 14 6.42 8.01 6.05
CA PHE A 14 5.68 9.24 5.76
C PHE A 14 4.19 9.11 6.09
N LEU A 15 3.56 8.02 5.66
CA LEU A 15 2.11 7.85 5.70
C LEU A 15 1.55 7.58 7.11
N ARG A 16 2.22 6.79 7.96
CA ARG A 16 1.66 6.40 9.27
C ARG A 16 1.80 7.51 10.29
N GLN A 17 0.75 7.79 11.07
CA GLN A 17 0.83 8.77 12.15
C GLN A 17 1.94 8.42 13.15
N ILE A 18 1.89 7.19 13.69
CA ILE A 18 2.91 6.67 14.60
C ILE A 18 3.80 5.70 13.83
N PHE A 19 5.09 6.05 13.74
CA PHE A 19 6.10 5.23 13.09
C PHE A 19 7.39 5.28 13.89
N TRP A 20 7.94 4.11 14.19
CA TRP A 20 9.16 3.97 14.98
C TRP A 20 10.35 3.72 14.05
N ASP A 21 11.23 4.72 13.88
CA ASP A 21 12.35 4.61 12.94
C ASP A 21 13.37 3.56 13.40
N VAL A 22 13.94 2.79 12.46
CA VAL A 22 14.93 1.74 12.75
C VAL A 22 16.18 2.30 13.43
N ASN A 23 16.62 3.51 13.08
CA ASN A 23 17.79 4.12 13.72
C ASN A 23 17.48 4.55 15.16
N GLU A 24 16.26 5.01 15.44
CA GLU A 24 15.80 5.28 16.81
C GLU A 24 15.71 3.99 17.63
N LYS A 25 15.08 2.95 17.07
CA LYS A 25 15.05 1.62 17.68
C LYS A 25 16.45 1.11 17.99
N LEU A 26 17.40 1.29 17.08
CA LEU A 26 18.79 0.87 17.28
C LEU A 26 19.46 1.65 18.41
N LYS A 27 19.24 2.96 18.51
CA LYS A 27 19.76 3.78 19.62
C LYS A 27 19.20 3.31 20.97
N VAL A 28 17.90 3.06 21.05
CA VAL A 28 17.25 2.57 22.28
C VAL A 28 17.72 1.15 22.62
N LEU A 29 17.83 0.27 21.62
CA LEU A 29 18.27 -1.11 21.80
C LEU A 29 19.65 -1.21 22.47
N ALA A 30 20.56 -0.27 22.19
CA ALA A 30 21.88 -0.23 22.82
C ALA A 30 21.85 0.05 24.33
N THR A 31 20.73 0.59 24.84
CA THR A 31 20.54 0.94 26.25
C THR A 31 19.62 -0.02 27.00
N LEU A 32 18.88 -0.87 26.29
CA LEU A 32 17.94 -1.82 26.90
C LEU A 32 18.69 -2.90 27.67
N THR A 33 18.21 -3.19 28.87
CA THR A 33 18.74 -4.22 29.75
C THR A 33 17.76 -5.39 29.89
N PHE A 34 18.26 -6.51 30.39
CA PHE A 34 17.39 -7.63 30.78
C PHE A 34 16.37 -7.22 31.86
N SER A 35 16.74 -6.30 32.76
CA SER A 35 15.84 -5.81 33.80
C SER A 35 14.64 -5.06 33.21
N ASP A 36 14.85 -4.27 32.15
CA ASP A 36 13.77 -3.57 31.46
C ASP A 36 12.79 -4.55 30.82
N LEU A 37 13.31 -5.60 30.17
CA LEU A 37 12.48 -6.67 29.60
C LEU A 37 11.70 -7.42 30.69
N ALA A 38 12.37 -7.77 31.79
CA ALA A 38 11.74 -8.48 32.91
C ALA A 38 10.62 -7.65 33.57
N ALA A 39 10.77 -6.32 33.63
CA ALA A 39 9.74 -5.40 34.11
C ALA A 39 8.60 -5.21 33.08
N PHE A 40 8.93 -5.16 31.79
CA PHE A 40 7.96 -4.93 30.71
C PHE A 40 7.01 -6.12 30.47
N VAL A 41 7.49 -7.37 30.57
CA VAL A 41 6.64 -8.56 30.33
C VAL A 41 5.36 -8.59 31.18
N PRO A 42 5.40 -8.44 32.52
CA PRO A 42 4.18 -8.41 33.33
C PRO A 42 3.30 -7.18 33.03
N GLU A 43 3.90 -6.04 32.67
CA GLU A 43 3.14 -4.85 32.25
C GLU A 43 2.37 -5.12 30.95
N LEU A 44 3.04 -5.66 29.93
CA LEU A 44 2.44 -6.03 28.65
C LEU A 44 1.29 -7.03 28.83
N LEU A 45 1.45 -8.02 29.71
CA LEU A 45 0.44 -9.05 29.98
C LEU A 45 -0.66 -8.59 30.95
N SER A 46 -0.53 -7.41 31.57
CA SER A 46 -1.49 -6.92 32.56
C SER A 46 -2.84 -6.53 31.93
N GLN A 47 -2.84 -6.08 30.68
CA GLN A 47 -4.05 -5.72 29.93
C GLN A 47 -3.94 -6.18 28.48
N LEU A 48 -4.86 -7.05 28.04
CA LEU A 48 -4.83 -7.66 26.71
C LEU A 48 -6.20 -7.62 26.02
N HIS A 49 -6.18 -7.53 24.70
CA HIS A 49 -7.30 -7.90 23.85
C HIS A 49 -6.81 -8.99 22.90
N ILE A 50 -7.53 -10.11 22.85
CA ILE A 50 -7.20 -11.26 22.03
C ILE A 50 -8.31 -11.43 21.01
N GLU A 51 -7.93 -11.38 19.74
CA GLU A 51 -8.77 -11.72 18.61
C GLU A 51 -8.09 -12.88 17.86
N GLY A 52 -8.86 -13.90 17.51
CA GLY A 52 -8.32 -15.12 16.92
C GLY A 52 -9.30 -15.73 15.93
N LEU A 53 -8.74 -16.40 14.92
CA LEU A 53 -9.48 -17.14 13.91
C LEU A 53 -9.18 -18.63 14.07
N CYS A 54 -10.22 -19.42 14.34
CA CYS A 54 -10.12 -20.87 14.27
C CYS A 54 -10.75 -21.35 12.96
N HIS A 55 -9.95 -21.93 12.07
CA HIS A 55 -10.40 -22.33 10.73
C HIS A 55 -9.73 -23.65 10.31
N GLY A 56 -10.52 -24.63 9.90
CA GLY A 56 -10.04 -25.95 9.46
C GLY A 56 -10.82 -27.11 10.05
N ASN A 57 -10.15 -28.24 10.27
CA ASN A 57 -10.75 -29.45 10.82
C ASN A 57 -10.86 -29.38 12.35
N LEU A 58 -11.82 -28.60 12.84
CA LEU A 58 -12.18 -28.54 14.23
C LEU A 58 -13.68 -28.23 14.40
N SER A 59 -14.25 -28.70 15.50
CA SER A 59 -15.59 -28.37 15.94
C SER A 59 -15.66 -27.00 16.62
N GLY A 60 -16.87 -26.47 16.76
CA GLY A 60 -17.11 -25.24 17.53
C GLY A 60 -16.70 -25.37 19.00
N ASP A 61 -16.91 -26.54 19.61
CA ASP A 61 -16.52 -26.80 21.00
C ASP A 61 -15.00 -26.81 21.17
N GLU A 62 -14.25 -27.39 20.23
CA GLU A 62 -12.79 -27.34 20.21
C GLU A 62 -12.28 -25.91 20.07
N ALA A 63 -12.88 -25.09 19.19
CA ALA A 63 -12.56 -23.67 19.05
C ALA A 63 -12.79 -22.90 20.37
N ILE A 64 -13.93 -23.13 21.02
CA ILE A 64 -14.25 -22.53 22.33
C ILE A 64 -13.23 -22.98 23.38
N ASN A 65 -12.86 -24.26 23.42
CA ASN A 65 -11.87 -24.77 24.36
C ASN A 65 -10.49 -24.14 24.13
N ILE A 66 -10.06 -23.95 22.87
CA ILE A 66 -8.83 -23.21 22.53
C ILE A 66 -8.92 -21.79 23.08
N SER A 67 -10.02 -21.07 22.87
CA SER A 67 -10.19 -19.71 23.38
C SER A 67 -10.07 -19.64 24.92
N LYS A 68 -10.63 -20.62 25.64
CA LYS A 68 -10.52 -20.73 27.10
C LYS A 68 -9.09 -20.98 27.57
N ILE A 69 -8.28 -21.73 26.81
CA ILE A 69 -6.86 -21.93 27.14
C ILE A 69 -6.13 -20.58 27.11
N PHE A 70 -6.36 -19.75 26.10
CA PHE A 70 -5.77 -18.41 26.03
C PHE A 70 -6.28 -17.50 27.16
N GLN A 71 -7.59 -17.50 27.44
CA GLN A 71 -8.17 -16.70 28.53
C GLN A 71 -7.61 -17.09 29.90
N ASN A 72 -7.50 -18.39 30.19
CA ASN A 72 -6.99 -18.88 31.47
C ASN A 72 -5.48 -18.67 31.61
N THR A 73 -4.72 -18.83 30.53
CA THR A 73 -3.26 -18.65 30.56
C THR A 73 -2.86 -17.18 30.62
N LEU A 74 -3.57 -16.33 29.88
CA LEU A 74 -3.34 -14.89 29.78
C LEU A 74 -4.40 -14.15 30.63
N SER A 75 -4.31 -14.30 31.96
CA SER A 75 -5.28 -13.77 32.94
C SER A 75 -5.21 -12.25 33.16
N GLY A 76 -4.72 -11.47 32.18
CA GLY A 76 -4.70 -10.02 32.24
C GLY A 76 -6.11 -9.41 32.21
N GLN A 77 -6.23 -8.13 32.58
CA GLN A 77 -7.47 -7.39 32.41
C GLN A 77 -7.77 -7.19 30.91
N THR A 78 -9.03 -6.95 30.56
CA THR A 78 -9.39 -6.66 29.17
C THR A 78 -8.93 -5.27 28.78
N LEU A 79 -8.16 -5.16 27.69
CA LEU A 79 -7.79 -3.88 27.11
C LEU A 79 -9.02 -3.18 26.53
N SER A 80 -9.28 -1.96 27.01
CA SER A 80 -10.40 -1.11 26.55
C SER A 80 -10.32 -0.85 25.05
N VAL A 81 -11.46 -0.60 24.40
CA VAL A 81 -11.52 -0.39 22.94
C VAL A 81 -10.72 0.85 22.55
N GLU A 82 -10.75 1.88 23.39
CA GLU A 82 -10.08 3.16 23.20
C GLU A 82 -8.55 3.04 23.33
N ALA A 83 -8.08 2.08 24.15
CA ALA A 83 -6.65 1.79 24.32
C ALA A 83 -6.11 0.80 23.28
N ARG A 84 -6.97 0.21 22.43
CA ARG A 84 -6.50 -0.66 21.35
C ARG A 84 -5.76 0.17 20.31
N HIS A 85 -4.69 -0.41 19.79
CA HIS A 85 -3.94 0.19 18.70
C HIS A 85 -4.84 0.47 17.50
N GLY A 86 -4.67 1.65 16.91
CA GLY A 86 -5.36 2.08 15.71
C GLY A 86 -4.37 2.77 14.78
N GLU A 87 -4.35 2.36 13.53
CA GLU A 87 -3.48 2.94 12.51
C GLU A 87 -4.20 4.10 11.83
N ARG A 88 -3.49 5.23 11.70
CA ARG A 88 -3.96 6.41 10.98
C ARG A 88 -2.99 6.75 9.88
N VAL A 89 -3.54 7.11 8.72
CA VAL A 89 -2.79 7.42 7.51
C VAL A 89 -2.92 8.91 7.20
N LEU A 90 -1.81 9.54 6.82
CA LEU A 90 -1.74 10.95 6.49
C LEU A 90 -2.63 11.29 5.30
N CYS A 91 -3.41 12.37 5.43
CA CYS A 91 -4.21 12.93 4.34
C CYS A 91 -3.31 13.78 3.45
N ILE A 92 -2.90 13.25 2.30
CA ILE A 92 -2.22 14.07 1.30
C ILE A 92 -3.25 15.04 0.71
N PRO A 93 -3.01 16.37 0.74
CA PRO A 93 -3.97 17.34 0.19
C PRO A 93 -4.19 17.18 -1.32
N HIS A 94 -5.36 17.54 -1.81
CA HIS A 94 -5.65 17.56 -3.25
C HIS A 94 -4.66 18.45 -4.01
N GLY A 95 -4.16 17.94 -5.14
CA GLY A 95 -3.16 18.60 -5.96
C GLY A 95 -1.73 18.54 -5.41
N ALA A 96 -1.51 18.00 -4.21
CA ALA A 96 -0.19 17.95 -3.60
C ALA A 96 0.71 16.88 -4.24
N ASN A 97 1.99 17.25 -4.37
CA ASN A 97 3.07 16.39 -4.85
C ASN A 97 4.18 16.39 -3.82
N PHE A 98 4.29 15.30 -3.06
CA PHE A 98 5.35 15.13 -2.05
C PHE A 98 6.42 14.19 -2.54
N ILE A 99 7.69 14.50 -2.25
CA ILE A 99 8.80 13.63 -2.62
C ILE A 99 9.76 13.41 -1.45
N ARG A 100 10.18 12.15 -1.26
CA ARG A 100 11.25 11.79 -0.34
C ARG A 100 12.37 11.11 -1.09
N SER A 101 13.53 11.74 -1.12
CA SER A 101 14.73 11.25 -1.80
C SER A 101 15.80 10.90 -0.79
N VAL A 102 16.29 9.66 -0.83
CA VAL A 102 17.38 9.18 0.05
C VAL A 102 18.36 8.32 -0.72
N ARG A 103 19.58 8.14 -0.19
CA ARG A 103 20.49 7.10 -0.68
C ARG A 103 20.13 5.73 -0.11
N VAL A 104 20.50 4.68 -0.83
CA VAL A 104 20.54 3.31 -0.31
C VAL A 104 21.33 3.24 1.01
N LYS A 105 20.97 2.31 1.88
CA LYS A 105 21.67 2.09 3.17
C LYS A 105 22.97 1.29 3.02
N ASN A 106 23.12 0.55 1.92
CA ASN A 106 24.34 -0.18 1.59
C ASN A 106 25.07 0.61 0.51
N ASP A 107 26.27 1.09 0.79
CA ASP A 107 27.03 1.95 -0.13
C ASP A 107 27.51 1.22 -1.40
N LEU A 108 27.38 -0.11 -1.44
CA LEU A 108 27.66 -0.93 -2.62
C LEU A 108 26.41 -1.28 -3.46
N GLU A 109 25.22 -0.86 -3.02
CA GLU A 109 23.99 -1.16 -3.74
C GLU A 109 23.80 -0.22 -4.93
N GLU A 110 23.91 -0.78 -6.13
CA GLU A 110 23.82 -0.02 -7.38
C GLU A 110 22.37 0.30 -7.77
N ASN A 111 21.39 -0.47 -7.29
CA ASN A 111 20.01 -0.30 -7.70
C ASN A 111 19.36 0.93 -7.06
N SER A 112 18.90 1.81 -7.93
CA SER A 112 17.96 2.88 -7.65
C SER A 112 16.51 2.37 -7.74
N VAL A 113 15.62 2.97 -6.95
CA VAL A 113 14.17 2.70 -6.95
C VAL A 113 13.41 4.02 -7.03
N VAL A 114 12.38 4.03 -7.86
CA VAL A 114 11.27 4.99 -7.79
C VAL A 114 10.00 4.25 -7.43
N GLU A 115 9.24 4.79 -6.49
CA GLU A 115 7.86 4.41 -6.19
C GLU A 115 6.98 5.66 -6.23
N VAL A 116 5.98 5.67 -7.11
CA VAL A 116 5.00 6.74 -7.21
C VAL A 116 3.66 6.20 -6.69
N TYR A 117 3.20 6.75 -5.57
CA TYR A 117 2.01 6.35 -4.83
C TYR A 117 0.91 7.40 -5.02
N PHE A 118 -0.27 6.95 -5.46
CA PHE A 118 -1.46 7.76 -5.70
C PHE A 118 -2.57 7.34 -4.72
N PRO A 119 -2.78 8.06 -3.59
CA PRO A 119 -3.91 7.81 -2.72
C PRO A 119 -5.24 8.03 -3.45
N VAL A 120 -6.10 7.03 -3.37
CA VAL A 120 -7.50 7.07 -3.82
C VAL A 120 -8.33 7.41 -2.58
N GLU A 121 -9.22 6.56 -2.08
CA GLU A 121 -10.05 6.88 -0.92
C GLU A 121 -9.93 5.86 0.20
N GLN A 122 -10.41 6.22 1.40
CA GLN A 122 -10.56 5.25 2.47
C GLN A 122 -11.60 4.20 2.10
N ASP A 123 -11.31 2.97 2.48
CA ASP A 123 -12.13 1.80 2.26
C ASP A 123 -13.29 1.77 3.26
N ILE A 124 -14.27 2.65 3.07
CA ILE A 124 -15.45 2.83 3.93
C ILE A 124 -16.74 2.60 3.13
N GLY A 125 -17.61 1.74 3.66
CA GLY A 125 -18.97 1.58 3.16
C GLY A 125 -19.05 0.79 1.85
N LYS A 126 -20.20 0.87 1.17
CA LYS A 126 -20.43 0.11 -0.07
C LYS A 126 -19.67 0.70 -1.26
N ASP A 127 -19.55 2.01 -1.31
CA ASP A 127 -18.86 2.71 -2.41
C ASP A 127 -17.38 2.30 -2.52
N SER A 128 -16.75 1.89 -1.41
CA SER A 128 -15.38 1.38 -1.44
C SER A 128 -15.23 0.04 -2.17
N THR A 129 -16.27 -0.81 -2.16
CA THR A 129 -16.26 -2.09 -2.91
C THR A 129 -16.18 -1.82 -4.41
N ARG A 130 -17.02 -0.90 -4.89
CA ARG A 130 -17.01 -0.46 -6.29
C ARG A 130 -15.67 0.18 -6.65
N LEU A 131 -15.14 1.04 -5.78
CA LEU A 131 -13.86 1.70 -6.00
C LEU A 131 -12.70 0.70 -6.11
N ARG A 132 -12.69 -0.34 -5.28
CA ARG A 132 -11.71 -1.44 -5.35
C ARG A 132 -11.85 -2.22 -6.65
N ALA A 133 -13.07 -2.60 -7.02
CA ALA A 133 -13.37 -3.26 -8.29
C ALA A 133 -12.86 -2.46 -9.50
N ILE A 134 -13.14 -1.15 -9.56
CA ILE A 134 -12.64 -0.27 -10.63
C ILE A 134 -11.11 -0.16 -10.60
N THR A 135 -10.50 -0.05 -9.42
CA THR A 135 -9.04 0.05 -9.27
C THR A 135 -8.33 -1.24 -9.72
N ASP A 136 -8.88 -2.41 -9.39
CA ASP A 136 -8.37 -3.70 -9.84
C ASP A 136 -8.55 -3.89 -11.35
N LEU A 137 -9.70 -3.46 -11.91
CA LEU A 137 -9.94 -3.52 -13.36
C LEU A 137 -8.98 -2.59 -14.12
N PHE A 138 -8.78 -1.37 -13.64
CA PHE A 138 -7.75 -0.48 -14.16
C PHE A 138 -6.37 -1.15 -14.15
N SER A 139 -6.00 -1.78 -13.02
CA SER A 139 -4.74 -2.52 -12.91
C SER A 139 -4.63 -3.63 -13.96
N ASN A 140 -5.68 -4.44 -14.13
CA ASN A 140 -5.68 -5.56 -15.07
C ASN A 140 -5.55 -5.10 -16.53
N ILE A 141 -6.12 -3.94 -16.87
CA ILE A 141 -6.01 -3.34 -18.21
C ILE A 141 -4.59 -2.82 -18.47
N ILE A 142 -3.96 -2.17 -17.49
CA ILE A 142 -2.67 -1.48 -17.72
C ILE A 142 -1.43 -2.28 -17.32
N GLU A 143 -1.58 -3.44 -16.68
CA GLU A 143 -0.46 -4.26 -16.21
C GLU A 143 0.48 -4.64 -17.36
N GLU A 144 -0.06 -5.22 -18.43
CA GLU A 144 0.74 -5.62 -19.61
C GLU A 144 1.32 -4.41 -20.34
N PRO A 145 0.54 -3.35 -20.67
CA PRO A 145 1.10 -2.15 -21.31
C PRO A 145 2.19 -1.45 -20.49
N CYS A 146 2.03 -1.39 -19.16
CA CYS A 146 3.02 -0.80 -18.26
C CYS A 146 4.32 -1.60 -18.25
N PHE A 147 4.19 -2.94 -18.19
CA PHE A 147 5.35 -3.82 -18.26
C PHE A 147 6.01 -3.71 -19.63
N ASP A 148 5.28 -3.88 -20.73
CA ASP A 148 5.84 -3.79 -22.07
C ASP A 148 6.56 -2.46 -22.34
N GLN A 149 5.94 -1.33 -21.99
CA GLN A 149 6.54 -0.02 -22.20
C GLN A 149 7.81 0.19 -21.37
N LEU A 150 7.73 0.05 -20.05
CA LEU A 150 8.83 0.42 -19.15
C LEU A 150 9.91 -0.67 -19.05
N ARG A 151 9.52 -1.96 -19.16
CA ARG A 151 10.43 -3.11 -19.01
C ARG A 151 10.97 -3.60 -20.34
N THR A 152 10.11 -3.81 -21.34
CA THR A 152 10.49 -4.48 -22.59
C THR A 152 11.06 -3.49 -23.60
N LYS A 153 10.34 -2.40 -23.88
CA LYS A 153 10.72 -1.38 -24.88
C LYS A 153 11.80 -0.44 -24.37
N GLU A 154 11.60 0.16 -23.20
CA GLU A 154 12.53 1.15 -22.65
C GLU A 154 13.67 0.56 -21.83
N GLN A 155 13.54 -0.72 -21.42
CA GLN A 155 14.55 -1.47 -20.68
C GLN A 155 15.02 -0.74 -19.41
N LEU A 156 14.08 -0.13 -18.68
CA LEU A 156 14.41 0.72 -17.54
C LEU A 156 14.98 -0.05 -16.34
N GLY A 157 14.64 -1.32 -16.19
CA GLY A 157 15.20 -2.17 -15.14
C GLY A 157 14.46 -3.49 -15.04
N TYR A 158 15.00 -4.46 -14.31
CA TYR A 158 14.42 -5.81 -14.28
C TYR A 158 13.03 -5.85 -13.63
N THR A 159 12.81 -5.03 -12.61
CA THR A 159 11.56 -4.98 -11.84
C THR A 159 10.79 -3.71 -12.18
N VAL A 160 9.66 -3.90 -12.85
CA VAL A 160 8.62 -2.90 -13.11
C VAL A 160 7.32 -3.49 -12.58
N ASP A 161 6.57 -2.71 -11.80
CA ASP A 161 5.31 -3.13 -11.19
C ASP A 161 4.35 -1.94 -11.14
N SER A 162 3.10 -2.17 -11.53
CA SER A 162 2.00 -1.24 -11.28
C SER A 162 0.85 -2.02 -10.67
N SER A 163 0.40 -1.62 -9.48
CA SER A 163 -0.64 -2.37 -8.77
C SER A 163 -1.38 -1.54 -7.72
N PRO A 164 -2.61 -1.92 -7.38
CA PRO A 164 -3.33 -1.39 -6.24
C PRO A 164 -2.57 -1.66 -4.94
N ARG A 165 -2.73 -0.75 -3.97
CA ARG A 165 -2.16 -0.87 -2.63
C ARG A 165 -3.21 -0.52 -1.60
N MET A 166 -3.35 -1.38 -0.60
CA MET A 166 -4.07 -1.06 0.62
C MET A 166 -3.06 -0.71 1.72
N THR A 167 -3.16 0.50 2.27
CA THR A 167 -2.34 0.94 3.41
C THR A 167 -3.27 1.32 4.54
N TYR A 168 -3.48 0.41 5.51
CA TYR A 168 -4.36 0.63 6.67
C TYR A 168 -5.73 1.21 6.29
N ARG A 169 -6.46 0.49 5.42
CA ARG A 169 -7.77 0.90 4.89
C ARG A 169 -7.77 2.17 4.03
N LEU A 170 -6.61 2.66 3.57
CA LEU A 170 -6.51 3.64 2.49
C LEU A 170 -6.13 2.93 1.18
N LEU A 171 -7.05 2.97 0.20
CA LEU A 171 -6.79 2.46 -1.15
C LEU A 171 -5.90 3.44 -1.91
N ALA A 172 -4.96 2.90 -2.67
CA ALA A 172 -4.06 3.65 -3.51
C ALA A 172 -3.67 2.85 -4.74
N TYR A 173 -3.03 3.52 -5.70
CA TYR A 173 -2.39 2.87 -6.84
C TYR A 173 -0.89 3.22 -6.86
N CYS A 174 -0.05 2.26 -7.20
CA CYS A 174 1.40 2.43 -7.21
C CYS A 174 1.99 2.10 -8.58
N PHE A 175 3.00 2.87 -8.97
CA PHE A 175 3.97 2.50 -10.00
C PHE A 175 5.36 2.39 -9.36
N ARG A 176 6.11 1.35 -9.69
CA ARG A 176 7.45 1.11 -9.15
C ARG A 176 8.40 0.62 -10.23
N VAL A 177 9.60 1.20 -10.25
CA VAL A 177 10.69 0.74 -11.13
C VAL A 177 11.97 0.69 -10.32
N MET A 178 12.71 -0.42 -10.47
CA MET A 178 14.05 -0.58 -9.91
C MET A 178 15.07 -0.74 -11.03
N SER A 179 16.14 0.06 -11.00
CA SER A 179 17.17 0.12 -12.03
C SER A 179 18.55 0.26 -11.43
N SER A 180 19.54 -0.49 -11.92
CA SER A 180 20.96 -0.22 -11.64
C SER A 180 21.59 0.83 -12.56
N LYS A 181 20.86 1.27 -13.59
CA LYS A 181 21.40 2.11 -14.67
C LYS A 181 20.89 3.56 -14.63
N TYR A 182 19.63 3.75 -14.27
CA TYR A 182 18.98 5.05 -14.37
C TYR A 182 18.67 5.64 -12.99
N SER A 183 18.75 6.97 -12.90
CA SER A 183 18.40 7.69 -11.68
C SER A 183 16.88 7.66 -11.42
N PRO A 184 16.44 7.73 -10.15
CA PRO A 184 15.01 7.83 -9.83
C PRO A 184 14.29 8.99 -10.53
N VAL A 185 14.99 10.12 -10.76
CA VAL A 185 14.42 11.28 -11.48
C VAL A 185 14.07 10.92 -12.92
N TYR A 186 14.99 10.26 -13.64
CA TYR A 186 14.74 9.80 -14.99
C TYR A 186 13.60 8.77 -15.01
N LEU A 187 13.65 7.77 -14.11
CA LEU A 187 12.63 6.74 -14.03
C LEU A 187 11.23 7.32 -13.76
N GLN A 188 11.13 8.28 -12.84
CA GLN A 188 9.87 8.98 -12.57
C GLN A 188 9.34 9.69 -13.82
N SER A 189 10.22 10.35 -14.59
CA SER A 189 9.81 11.00 -15.85
C SER A 189 9.25 9.99 -16.88
N ARG A 190 9.78 8.76 -16.90
CA ARG A 190 9.26 7.70 -17.79
C ARG A 190 7.92 7.15 -17.32
N ILE A 191 7.73 7.01 -16.01
CA ILE A 191 6.42 6.70 -15.41
C ILE A 191 5.40 7.79 -15.73
N ASP A 192 5.76 9.07 -15.54
CA ASP A 192 4.88 10.20 -15.82
C ASP A 192 4.49 10.24 -17.31
N ASN A 193 5.44 10.02 -18.23
CA ASN A 193 5.16 9.90 -19.67
C ASN A 193 4.22 8.73 -20.01
N PHE A 194 4.40 7.57 -19.37
CA PHE A 194 3.48 6.44 -19.54
C PHE A 194 2.07 6.80 -19.05
N ILE A 195 1.97 7.41 -17.87
CA ILE A 195 0.70 7.87 -17.29
C ILE A 195 -0.02 8.86 -18.20
N ASP A 196 0.69 9.80 -18.82
CA ASP A 196 0.10 10.76 -19.77
C ASP A 196 -0.41 10.07 -21.04
N GLY A 197 0.24 8.99 -21.47
CA GLY A 197 -0.20 8.14 -22.58
C GLY A 197 -1.44 7.30 -22.30
N LEU A 198 -1.79 7.07 -21.03
CA LEU A 198 -2.93 6.22 -20.65
C LEU A 198 -4.28 6.76 -21.14
N SER A 199 -4.45 8.08 -21.30
CA SER A 199 -5.70 8.62 -21.86
C SER A 199 -5.98 8.03 -23.24
N ALA A 200 -4.99 8.11 -24.14
CA ALA A 200 -5.13 7.58 -25.50
C ALA A 200 -5.31 6.05 -25.52
N LEU A 201 -4.64 5.34 -24.60
CA LEU A 201 -4.79 3.89 -24.45
C LEU A 201 -6.20 3.51 -24.02
N LEU A 202 -6.76 4.19 -23.01
CA LEU A 202 -8.10 3.90 -22.49
C LEU A 202 -9.20 4.34 -23.47
N ASP A 203 -9.04 5.49 -24.12
CA ASP A 203 -9.97 5.98 -25.14
C ASP A 203 -10.02 5.02 -26.34
N GLY A 204 -8.85 4.53 -26.76
CA GLY A 204 -8.68 3.57 -27.85
C GLY A 204 -8.97 2.11 -27.48
N LEU A 205 -9.30 1.81 -26.21
CA LEU A 205 -9.62 0.45 -25.78
C LEU A 205 -10.96 0.02 -26.39
N GLU A 206 -10.90 -0.98 -27.26
CA GLU A 206 -12.07 -1.60 -27.88
C GLU A 206 -12.97 -2.23 -26.82
N GLU A 207 -14.29 -2.14 -27.03
CA GLU A 207 -15.28 -2.65 -26.07
C GLU A 207 -15.12 -4.16 -25.85
N GLU A 208 -14.81 -4.93 -26.89
CA GLU A 208 -14.57 -6.37 -26.79
C GLU A 208 -13.37 -6.68 -25.88
N THR A 209 -12.26 -5.96 -26.04
CA THR A 209 -11.06 -6.11 -25.19
C THR A 209 -11.35 -5.71 -23.74
N PHE A 210 -12.10 -4.62 -23.54
CA PHE A 210 -12.55 -4.21 -22.20
C PHE A 210 -13.39 -5.31 -21.52
N GLU A 211 -14.37 -5.88 -22.23
CA GLU A 211 -15.20 -6.98 -21.71
C GLU A 211 -14.37 -8.25 -21.42
N HIS A 212 -13.31 -8.50 -22.17
CA HIS A 212 -12.37 -9.60 -21.89
C HIS A 212 -11.63 -9.39 -20.56
N HIS A 213 -11.06 -8.21 -20.33
CA HIS A 213 -10.44 -7.87 -19.03
C HIS A 213 -11.44 -7.98 -17.88
N LYS A 214 -12.65 -7.44 -18.06
CA LYS A 214 -13.71 -7.46 -17.05
C LYS A 214 -14.14 -8.88 -16.70
N SER A 215 -14.44 -9.71 -17.70
CA SER A 215 -14.85 -11.10 -17.49
C SER A 215 -13.72 -11.96 -16.91
N GLY A 216 -12.47 -11.76 -17.34
CA GLY A 216 -11.30 -12.42 -16.78
C GLY A 216 -11.12 -12.09 -15.29
N LEU A 217 -11.24 -10.82 -14.92
CA LEU A 217 -11.13 -10.39 -13.52
C LEU A 217 -12.30 -10.90 -12.66
N ILE A 218 -13.53 -10.93 -13.18
CA ILE A 218 -14.67 -11.55 -12.50
C ILE A 218 -14.41 -13.04 -12.25
N ALA A 219 -13.92 -13.77 -13.25
CA ALA A 219 -13.60 -15.19 -13.11
C ALA A 219 -12.52 -15.42 -12.05
N GLN A 220 -11.46 -14.60 -12.05
CA GLN A 220 -10.40 -14.64 -11.04
C GLN A 220 -10.94 -14.39 -9.62
N LYS A 221 -11.81 -13.39 -9.43
CA LYS A 221 -12.40 -13.07 -8.12
C LYS A 221 -13.37 -14.14 -7.59
N LEU A 222 -13.98 -14.91 -8.49
CA LEU A 222 -14.90 -16.00 -8.16
C LEU A 222 -14.22 -17.37 -8.10
N GLU A 223 -12.93 -17.44 -8.42
CA GLU A 223 -12.15 -18.66 -8.30
C GLU A 223 -12.15 -19.13 -6.84
N LYS A 224 -12.24 -20.45 -6.65
CA LYS A 224 -12.20 -21.03 -5.31
C LYS A 224 -10.78 -20.98 -4.79
N ASP A 225 -10.66 -20.66 -3.51
CA ASP A 225 -9.37 -20.71 -2.81
C ASP A 225 -8.68 -22.05 -3.03
N PRO A 226 -7.41 -22.06 -3.50
CA PRO A 226 -6.73 -23.30 -3.87
C PRO A 226 -6.33 -24.14 -2.64
N SER A 227 -6.41 -23.57 -1.44
CA SER A 227 -6.02 -24.25 -0.20
C SER A 227 -6.67 -23.61 1.03
N LEU A 228 -6.72 -24.36 2.13
CA LEU A 228 -7.18 -23.86 3.42
C LEU A 228 -6.36 -22.65 3.91
N SER A 229 -5.04 -22.65 3.69
CA SER A 229 -4.17 -21.54 4.11
C SER A 229 -4.44 -20.26 3.33
N TYR A 230 -4.76 -20.37 2.03
CA TYR A 230 -5.15 -19.23 1.21
C TYR A 230 -6.45 -18.60 1.74
N GLN A 231 -7.49 -19.43 1.91
CA GLN A 231 -8.77 -18.98 2.47
C GLN A 231 -8.63 -18.41 3.90
N THR A 232 -7.79 -19.03 4.73
CA THR A 232 -7.49 -18.52 6.07
C THR A 232 -6.82 -17.14 6.00
N GLY A 233 -5.90 -16.94 5.07
CA GLY A 233 -5.26 -15.65 4.83
C GLY A 233 -6.27 -14.56 4.44
N ASP A 234 -7.23 -14.90 3.57
CA ASP A 234 -8.29 -13.97 3.17
C ASP A 234 -9.17 -13.59 4.36
N TYR A 235 -9.66 -14.56 5.14
CA TYR A 235 -10.44 -14.27 6.35
C TYR A 235 -9.65 -13.48 7.38
N TRP A 236 -8.38 -13.85 7.59
CA TRP A 236 -7.50 -13.16 8.52
C TRP A 236 -7.28 -11.72 8.10
N SER A 237 -7.12 -11.44 6.80
CA SER A 237 -7.01 -10.07 6.29
C SER A 237 -8.25 -9.23 6.62
N GLN A 238 -9.46 -9.80 6.50
CA GLN A 238 -10.71 -9.09 6.84
C GLN A 238 -10.81 -8.78 8.33
N ILE A 239 -10.24 -9.64 9.18
CA ILE A 239 -10.16 -9.45 10.64
C ILE A 239 -9.13 -8.37 10.98
N THR A 240 -7.89 -8.49 10.48
CA THR A 240 -6.82 -7.52 10.78
C THR A 240 -7.12 -6.13 10.22
N ASP A 241 -7.84 -6.04 9.10
CA ASP A 241 -8.31 -4.79 8.52
C ASP A 241 -9.57 -4.24 9.24
N LYS A 242 -10.16 -4.97 10.19
CA LYS A 242 -11.47 -4.72 10.82
C LYS A 242 -12.58 -4.45 9.80
N ARG A 243 -12.52 -5.12 8.65
CA ARG A 243 -13.53 -5.03 7.59
C ARG A 243 -14.65 -6.04 7.86
N TYR A 244 -14.31 -7.25 8.32
CA TYR A 244 -15.24 -8.35 8.59
C TYR A 244 -16.19 -8.68 7.41
N MET A 245 -15.76 -8.40 6.18
CA MET A 245 -16.49 -8.73 4.95
C MET A 245 -15.87 -9.97 4.31
N PHE A 246 -16.28 -11.15 4.77
CA PHE A 246 -15.67 -12.42 4.37
C PHE A 246 -16.01 -12.87 2.93
N ASP A 247 -16.98 -12.22 2.30
CA ASP A 247 -17.40 -12.42 0.91
C ASP A 247 -16.96 -11.29 -0.03
N MET A 248 -15.95 -10.51 0.37
CA MET A 248 -15.45 -9.33 -0.35
C MET A 248 -15.22 -9.60 -1.85
N SER A 249 -14.52 -10.69 -2.22
CA SER A 249 -14.23 -11.01 -3.63
C SER A 249 -15.51 -11.22 -4.45
N LYS A 250 -16.56 -11.78 -3.85
CA LYS A 250 -17.86 -11.93 -4.51
C LYS A 250 -18.55 -10.59 -4.70
N LEU A 251 -18.53 -9.74 -3.67
CA LEU A 251 -19.13 -8.39 -3.76
C LEU A 251 -18.41 -7.52 -4.80
N GLU A 252 -17.08 -7.59 -4.89
CA GLU A 252 -16.33 -6.92 -5.94
C GLU A 252 -16.66 -7.48 -7.33
N ALA A 253 -16.87 -8.80 -7.47
CA ALA A 253 -17.31 -9.41 -8.72
C ALA A 253 -18.72 -8.96 -9.13
N GLU A 254 -19.65 -8.78 -8.18
CA GLU A 254 -20.97 -8.20 -8.46
C GLU A 254 -20.85 -6.75 -8.94
N GLU A 255 -20.04 -5.92 -8.28
CA GLU A 255 -19.80 -4.54 -8.73
C GLU A 255 -19.22 -4.50 -10.13
N LEU A 256 -18.21 -5.35 -10.44
CA LEU A 256 -17.59 -5.43 -11.75
C LEU A 256 -18.59 -5.70 -12.88
N ARG A 257 -19.67 -6.46 -12.64
CA ARG A 257 -20.70 -6.70 -13.68
C ARG A 257 -21.38 -5.42 -14.16
N THR A 258 -21.39 -4.39 -13.32
CA THR A 258 -22.03 -3.09 -13.58
C THR A 258 -21.03 -2.00 -13.99
N VAL A 259 -19.73 -2.26 -13.90
CA VAL A 259 -18.67 -1.31 -14.28
C VAL A 259 -18.56 -1.28 -15.80
N GLY A 260 -18.62 -0.07 -16.36
CA GLY A 260 -18.37 0.20 -17.78
C GLY A 260 -17.02 0.88 -18.02
N LYS A 261 -16.62 0.99 -19.28
CA LYS A 261 -15.34 1.62 -19.66
C LYS A 261 -15.21 3.06 -19.14
N GLU A 262 -16.29 3.84 -19.20
CA GLU A 262 -16.33 5.22 -18.71
C GLU A 262 -16.07 5.35 -17.21
N ASP A 263 -16.42 4.34 -16.39
CA ASP A 263 -16.09 4.35 -14.96
C ASP A 263 -14.57 4.29 -14.75
N VAL A 264 -13.86 3.46 -15.54
CA VAL A 264 -12.39 3.32 -15.48
C VAL A 264 -11.70 4.59 -15.97
N ILE A 265 -12.18 5.18 -17.06
CA ILE A 265 -11.66 6.45 -17.59
C ILE A 265 -11.88 7.56 -16.55
N SER A 266 -13.07 7.64 -15.95
CA SER A 266 -13.39 8.61 -14.90
C SER A 266 -12.50 8.45 -13.68
N TRP A 267 -12.24 7.21 -13.26
CA TRP A 267 -11.32 6.91 -12.17
C TRP A 267 -9.89 7.34 -12.48
N TYR A 268 -9.37 7.04 -13.68
CA TYR A 268 -8.05 7.49 -14.12
C TYR A 268 -7.95 9.02 -14.13
N ASN A 269 -8.97 9.69 -14.69
CA ASN A 269 -9.05 11.15 -14.76
C ASN A 269 -9.10 11.79 -13.36
N ALA A 270 -9.74 11.14 -12.38
CA ALA A 270 -9.85 11.67 -11.02
C ALA A 270 -8.56 11.48 -10.20
N TYR A 271 -7.95 10.29 -10.25
CA TYR A 271 -6.92 9.89 -9.29
C TYR A 271 -5.49 9.83 -9.83
N ILE A 272 -5.30 9.63 -11.15
CA ILE A 272 -3.98 9.34 -11.72
C ILE A 272 -3.50 10.45 -12.68
N ARG A 273 -4.40 10.95 -13.53
CA ARG A 273 -4.08 11.88 -14.61
C ARG A 273 -3.37 13.15 -14.11
N SER A 274 -2.35 13.57 -14.85
CA SER A 274 -1.49 14.73 -14.53
C SER A 274 -2.24 16.02 -14.28
N SER A 275 -3.27 16.30 -15.08
CA SER A 275 -4.08 17.52 -14.99
C SER A 275 -5.20 17.48 -13.94
N SER A 276 -5.35 16.39 -13.18
CA SER A 276 -6.41 16.28 -12.19
C SER A 276 -6.18 17.20 -10.98
N PRO A 277 -7.16 18.03 -10.59
CA PRO A 277 -7.04 18.88 -9.41
C PRO A 277 -7.18 18.09 -8.09
N THR A 278 -7.82 16.92 -8.13
CA THR A 278 -8.04 16.05 -6.95
C THR A 278 -6.93 15.02 -6.77
N ARG A 279 -6.04 14.88 -7.75
CA ARG A 279 -4.93 13.93 -7.67
C ARG A 279 -4.00 14.26 -6.50
N ARG A 280 -3.63 13.23 -5.77
CA ARG A 280 -2.67 13.25 -4.67
C ARG A 280 -1.48 12.39 -5.08
N ARG A 281 -0.25 12.82 -4.81
CA ARG A 281 0.93 12.06 -5.22
C ARG A 281 2.04 12.10 -4.16
N LEU A 282 2.61 10.93 -3.89
CA LEU A 282 3.84 10.76 -3.10
C LEU A 282 4.86 9.98 -3.95
N ALA A 283 6.03 10.56 -4.18
CA ALA A 283 7.17 9.87 -4.78
C ALA A 283 8.21 9.51 -3.71
N ILE A 284 8.69 8.27 -3.75
CA ILE A 284 9.83 7.80 -2.96
C ILE A 284 10.97 7.47 -3.91
N HIS A 285 12.09 8.16 -3.75
CA HIS A 285 13.31 7.93 -4.51
C HIS A 285 14.37 7.34 -3.59
N VAL A 286 14.85 6.16 -3.95
CA VAL A 286 16.01 5.54 -3.31
C VAL A 286 17.12 5.51 -4.36
N TYR A 287 18.18 6.27 -4.15
CA TYR A 287 19.31 6.38 -5.07
C TYR A 287 20.34 5.30 -4.76
N GLY A 288 20.65 4.46 -5.75
CA GLY A 288 21.80 3.55 -5.72
C GLY A 288 23.12 4.32 -5.69
N CYS A 289 24.21 3.63 -5.37
CA CYS A 289 25.52 4.24 -5.14
C CYS A 289 26.07 4.97 -6.38
N ASN A 290 25.78 4.47 -7.57
CA ASN A 290 26.22 5.06 -8.85
C ASN A 290 25.33 6.22 -9.33
N SER A 291 24.19 6.46 -8.69
CA SER A 291 23.27 7.55 -9.05
C SER A 291 23.57 8.83 -8.27
N ASP A 292 23.53 9.97 -8.94
CA ASP A 292 23.73 11.27 -8.31
C ASP A 292 22.42 11.77 -7.66
N ILE A 293 22.42 11.86 -6.32
CA ILE A 293 21.28 12.37 -5.57
C ILE A 293 21.07 13.87 -5.76
N ALA A 294 22.09 14.62 -6.22
CA ALA A 294 21.94 16.04 -6.51
C ALA A 294 20.91 16.30 -7.62
N GLU A 295 20.64 15.30 -8.48
CA GLU A 295 19.54 15.38 -9.45
C GLU A 295 18.17 15.59 -8.81
N ALA A 296 17.98 15.22 -7.53
CA ALA A 296 16.73 15.48 -6.81
C ALA A 296 16.36 16.98 -6.77
N ALA A 297 17.35 17.88 -6.84
CA ALA A 297 17.10 19.32 -6.91
C ALA A 297 16.27 19.73 -8.13
N LYS A 298 16.40 19.00 -9.25
CA LYS A 298 15.64 19.24 -10.50
C LYS A 298 14.12 19.04 -10.31
N LEU A 299 13.70 18.34 -9.26
CA LEU A 299 12.28 18.10 -8.96
C LEU A 299 11.65 19.23 -8.16
N GLN A 300 12.43 20.01 -7.40
CA GLN A 300 11.94 21.22 -6.75
C GLN A 300 11.47 22.26 -7.80
N GLU A 301 12.12 22.28 -8.96
CA GLU A 301 11.73 23.10 -10.12
C GLU A 301 10.41 22.65 -10.77
N GLN A 302 9.93 21.44 -10.45
CA GLN A 302 8.71 20.83 -11.00
C GLN A 302 7.53 20.82 -10.00
N SER A 303 7.51 21.76 -9.04
CA SER A 303 6.43 21.90 -8.04
C SER A 303 6.28 20.73 -7.06
N TRP A 304 7.36 19.97 -6.82
CA TRP A 304 7.38 18.97 -5.74
C TRP A 304 7.76 19.59 -4.40
N THR A 305 7.05 19.19 -3.35
CA THR A 305 7.41 19.50 -1.96
C THR A 305 8.32 18.40 -1.42
N ALA A 306 9.59 18.74 -1.18
CA ALA A 306 10.56 17.81 -0.62
C ALA A 306 10.25 17.51 0.86
N ILE A 307 10.36 16.24 1.24
CA ILE A 307 10.15 15.74 2.61
C ILE A 307 11.51 15.50 3.26
N ASP A 308 12.11 16.57 3.78
CA ASP A 308 13.38 16.48 4.52
C ASP A 308 13.15 16.03 5.97
N ASP A 309 12.20 16.66 6.65
CA ASP A 309 11.78 16.34 8.01
C ASP A 309 10.35 15.79 8.04
N VAL A 310 10.23 14.48 8.25
CA VAL A 310 8.94 13.77 8.30
C VAL A 310 8.16 14.13 9.57
N GLU A 311 8.83 14.32 10.70
CA GLU A 311 8.17 14.54 11.98
C GLU A 311 7.50 15.91 12.02
N SER A 312 8.22 16.95 11.61
CA SER A 312 7.68 18.31 11.49
C SER A 312 6.48 18.38 10.54
N LEU A 313 6.58 17.71 9.38
CA LEU A 313 5.49 17.65 8.41
C LEU A 313 4.26 16.94 9.00
N LYS A 314 4.44 15.79 9.69
CA LYS A 314 3.34 15.09 10.35
C LYS A 314 2.69 15.91 11.45
N GLY A 315 3.46 16.69 12.21
CA GLY A 315 2.95 17.55 13.28
C GLY A 315 1.95 18.61 12.81
N SER A 316 2.01 19.00 11.53
CA SER A 316 1.09 19.97 10.91
C SER A 316 0.07 19.35 9.95
N SER A 317 0.10 18.02 9.77
CA SER A 317 -0.74 17.31 8.79
C SER A 317 -2.03 16.77 9.40
N GLN A 318 -3.03 16.59 8.53
CA GLN A 318 -4.25 15.87 8.88
C GLN A 318 -4.07 14.37 8.64
N PHE A 319 -4.79 13.56 9.41
CA PHE A 319 -4.80 12.10 9.28
C PHE A 319 -6.23 11.62 9.15
N TYR A 320 -6.42 10.59 8.33
CA TYR A 320 -7.70 9.91 8.24
C TYR A 320 -8.06 9.24 9.58
N PRO A 321 -9.36 9.11 9.89
CA PRO A 321 -9.79 8.30 11.04
C PRO A 321 -9.29 6.86 10.89
N SER A 322 -8.92 6.25 12.01
CA SER A 322 -8.51 4.84 12.05
C SER A 322 -9.72 3.96 11.81
N LEU A 323 -9.57 3.01 10.88
CA LEU A 323 -10.55 1.98 10.57
C LEU A 323 -10.07 0.59 10.95
N CYS A 324 -8.77 0.44 11.21
CA CYS A 324 -8.07 -0.76 11.64
C CYS A 324 -7.11 -0.40 12.78
#